data_AF-X1KZ92-F1
#
_entry.id   AF-X1KZ92-F1
#
_cell.length_a   1.000
_cell.length_b   1.000
_cell.length_c   1.000
_cell.angle_alpha   90.00
_cell.angle_beta   90.00
_cell.angle_gamma   90.00
#
_symmetry.space_group_name_H-M   'P 1'
#
loop_
_entity.id
_entity.type
_entity.pdbx_description
1 polymer ?
#
loop_
_entity_poly.entity_id
_entity_poly.type
_entity_poly.pdbx_seq_one_letter_code
_entity_poly.pdbx_strand_id
1 'polypeptide(L)' 'MSIKYDGSSFIINGKRTYLYGGDFHYFRTPKTLWEDRIRKIADAGCNLVSTPIPWNWHEVED' A
#
# COMPACT_ATOMS: atom_id res chain seq x y z
N MET A 1 -7.76 -10.50 -12.68
CA MET A 1 -6.59 -9.73 -12.18
C MET A 1 -5.35 -10.58 -12.41
N SER A 2 -4.34 -10.07 -13.12
CA SER A 2 -3.06 -10.78 -13.35
C SER A 2 -1.89 -9.87 -12.99
N ILE A 3 -0.92 -10.43 -12.27
CA ILE A 3 0.32 -9.77 -11.89
C ILE A 3 1.48 -10.63 -12.41
N LYS A 4 2.35 -10.03 -13.22
CA LYS A 4 3.60 -10.61 -13.68
C LYS A 4 4.72 -9.59 -13.45
N TYR A 5 5.96 -10.02 -13.62
CA TYR A 5 7.10 -9.12 -13.64
C TYR A 5 8.17 -9.68 -14.59
N ASP A 6 9.05 -8.80 -15.04
CA ASP A 6 10.28 -9.16 -15.72
C ASP A 6 11.43 -8.29 -15.19
N GLY A 7 12.60 -8.36 -15.81
CA GLY A 7 13.77 -7.58 -15.40
C GLY A 7 13.62 -6.05 -15.51
N SER A 8 12.48 -5.55 -16.01
CA SER A 8 12.23 -4.11 -16.18
C SER A 8 11.11 -3.57 -15.28
N SER A 9 10.00 -4.31 -15.14
CA SER A 9 8.82 -3.77 -14.44
C SER A 9 7.83 -4.83 -13.99
N PHE A 10 6.91 -4.41 -13.11
CA PHE A 10 5.66 -5.13 -12.92
C PHE A 10 4.75 -4.97 -14.15
N ILE A 11 3.97 -6.02 -14.43
CA ILE A 11 2.96 -6.05 -15.48
C ILE A 11 1.63 -6.39 -14.80
N ILE A 12 0.76 -5.39 -14.68
CA ILE A 12 -0.54 -5.50 -14.02
C ILE A 12 -1.61 -5.47 -15.10
N ASN A 13 -2.39 -6.54 -15.21
CA ASN A 13 -3.42 -6.71 -16.24
C ASN A 13 -2.90 -6.44 -17.66
N GLY A 14 -1.69 -6.92 -17.97
CA GLY A 14 -1.05 -6.76 -19.28
C GLY A 14 -0.38 -5.40 -19.51
N LYS A 15 -0.50 -4.44 -18.58
CA LYS A 15 0.13 -3.12 -18.69
C LYS A 15 1.40 -3.04 -17.83
N ARG A 16 2.52 -2.67 -18.44
CA ARG A 16 3.75 -2.31 -17.70
C ARG A 16 3.46 -1.17 -16.74
N THR A 17 3.76 -1.40 -15.48
CA THR A 17 3.44 -0.48 -14.38
C THR A 17 4.69 -0.30 -13.54
N TYR A 18 5.13 0.94 -13.43
CA TYR A 18 6.13 1.34 -12.45
C TYR A 18 5.41 1.56 -11.12
N LEU A 19 5.75 0.76 -10.10
CA LEU A 19 5.19 0.93 -8.77
C LEU A 19 5.89 2.08 -8.07
N TYR A 20 5.12 3.09 -7.70
CA TYR A 20 5.60 4.28 -7.00
C TYR A 20 4.69 4.55 -5.80
N GLY A 21 5.29 4.64 -4.62
CA GLY A 21 4.54 4.70 -3.37
C GLY A 21 5.44 4.54 -2.16
N GLY A 22 4.82 4.32 -1.01
CA GLY A 22 5.52 4.17 0.26
C GLY A 22 4.65 3.53 1.34
N ASP A 23 5.19 3.52 2.54
CA ASP A 23 4.54 2.89 3.69
C ASP A 23 3.46 3.79 4.31
N PHE A 24 2.29 3.20 4.55
CA PHE A 24 1.21 3.78 5.35
C PHE A 24 0.85 2.82 6.48
N HIS A 25 1.26 3.14 7.70
CA HIS A 25 1.00 2.28 8.85
C HIS A 25 -0.39 2.56 9.43
N TYR A 26 -1.40 1.79 9.04
CA TYR A 26 -2.79 1.99 9.50
C TYR A 26 -2.92 1.95 11.03
N PHE A 27 -2.16 1.10 11.70
CA PHE A 27 -2.14 0.95 13.17
C PHE A 27 -1.52 2.15 13.90
N ARG A 28 -0.85 3.07 13.19
CA ARG A 28 -0.31 4.33 13.74
C ARG A 28 -1.16 5.55 13.37
N THR A 29 -2.25 5.35 12.64
CA THR A 29 -3.10 6.45 12.14
C THR A 29 -4.53 6.24 12.63
N PRO A 30 -5.20 7.25 13.22
CA PRO A 30 -6.62 7.17 13.56
C PRO A 30 -7.46 6.71 12.36
N LYS A 31 -8.39 5.77 12.58
CA LYS A 31 -9.21 5.17 11.51
C LYS A 31 -9.97 6.20 10.69
N THR A 32 -10.46 7.26 11.34
CA THR A 32 -11.19 8.36 10.70
C THR A 32 -10.35 9.14 9.68
N LEU A 33 -9.03 9.00 9.70
CA LEU A 33 -8.11 9.68 8.78
C LEU A 33 -7.62 8.80 7.64
N TRP A 34 -7.91 7.50 7.62
CA TRP A 34 -7.34 6.58 6.62
C TRP A 34 -7.72 6.96 5.19
N GLU A 35 -8.99 7.29 4.94
CA GLU A 35 -9.43 7.71 3.60
C GLU A 35 -8.70 8.98 3.14
N ASP A 36 -8.62 9.99 4.01
CA ASP A 36 -7.88 11.24 3.70
C ASP A 36 -6.41 10.96 3.37
N ARG A 37 -5.73 10.11 4.16
CA ARG A 37 -4.33 9.76 3.91
C ARG A 37 -4.15 9.01 2.59
N ILE A 38 -5.01 8.05 2.28
CA ILE A 38 -4.94 7.29 1.01
C ILE A 38 -5.21 8.21 -0.18
N ARG A 39 -6.18 9.12 -0.07
CA ARG A 39 -6.44 10.13 -1.13
C ARG A 39 -5.24 11.02 -1.37
N LYS A 40 -4.61 11.55 -0.31
CA LYS A 40 -3.39 12.36 -0.45
C LYS A 40 -2.22 11.60 -1.06
N ILE A 41 -2.08 10.30 -0.78
CA ILE A 41 -1.07 9.45 -1.43
C ILE A 41 -1.36 9.33 -2.93
N ALA A 42 -2.62 9.09 -3.31
CA ALA A 42 -3.01 9.03 -4.72
C ALA A 42 -2.83 10.38 -5.43
N ASP A 43 -3.20 11.50 -4.79
CA ASP A 43 -3.05 12.85 -5.31
C ASP A 43 -1.58 13.26 -5.48
N ALA A 44 -0.67 12.66 -4.69
CA ALA A 44 0.78 12.79 -4.87
C ALA A 44 1.33 11.98 -6.06
N GLY A 45 0.48 11.28 -6.81
CA GLY A 45 0.85 10.47 -7.98
C GLY A 45 1.30 9.05 -7.63
N CYS A 46 1.17 8.61 -6.38
CA CYS A 46 1.49 7.24 -5.99
C CYS A 46 0.41 6.26 -6.46
N ASN A 47 0.83 5.07 -6.85
CA ASN A 47 -0.03 3.96 -7.25
C ASN A 47 0.15 2.71 -6.37
N LEU A 48 0.99 2.80 -5.35
CA LEU A 48 1.28 1.75 -4.39
C LEU A 48 1.16 2.30 -2.96
N VAL A 49 0.57 1.50 -2.09
CA VAL A 49 0.68 1.65 -0.64
C VAL A 49 1.21 0.34 -0.09
N SER A 50 2.27 0.41 0.71
CA SER A 50 2.74 -0.70 1.52
C SER A 50 2.28 -0.51 2.97
N THR A 51 1.92 -1.58 3.66
CA THR A 51 1.63 -1.52 5.10
C THR A 51 2.05 -2.82 5.78
N PRO A 52 2.82 -2.74 6.87
CA PRO A 52 3.04 -3.90 7.71
C PRO A 52 1.78 -4.24 8.51
N ILE A 53 1.65 -5.51 8.88
CA ILE A 53 0.68 -6.00 9.85
C ILE A 53 1.48 -6.33 11.12
N PRO A 54 1.51 -5.44 12.13
CA PRO A 54 2.26 -5.69 13.35
C PRO A 54 1.54 -6.73 14.18
N TRP A 55 2.11 -7.94 14.26
CA TRP A 55 1.50 -9.07 14.96
C TRP A 55 1.09 -8.69 16.39
N ASN A 56 2.00 -8.11 17.17
CA ASN A 56 1.79 -7.72 18.57
C ASN A 56 0.68 -6.67 18.80
N TRP A 57 0.16 -6.04 17.75
CA TRP A 57 -1.00 -5.17 17.82
C TRP A 57 -2.32 -5.93 17.70
N HIS A 58 -2.29 -7.10 17.05
CA HIS A 58 -3.48 -7.93 16.80
C HIS A 58 -3.58 -9.14 17.72
N GLU A 59 -2.45 -9.71 18.12
CA GLU A 59 -2.38 -10.69 19.20
C GLU A 59 -1.85 -9.97 20.44
N VAL A 60 -2.77 -9.69 21.37
CA VAL A 60 -2.45 -9.22 22.72
C VAL A 60 -2.38 -10.42 23.65
N GLU A 61 -1.56 -10.36 24.68
CA GLU A 61 -1.55 -11.38 25.74
C GLU A 61 -2.94 -11.50 26.38
N ASP A 62 -3.33 -12.74 26.74
CA ASP A 62 -4.59 -13.04 27.46
C ASP A 62 -4.62 -12.43 28.88
#